data_AF-A0A328TTP5-F1
#
_entry.id   AF-A0A328TTP5-F1
#
_cell.length_a   1.000
_cell.length_b   1.000
_cell.length_c   1.000
_cell.angle_alpha   90.00
_cell.angle_beta   90.00
_cell.angle_gamma   90.00
#
_symmetry.space_group_name_H-M   'P 1'
#
loop_
_entity.id
_entity.type
_entity.pdbx_description
1 polymer ?
#
loop_
_entity_poly.entity_id
_entity_poly.type
_entity_poly.pdbx_seq_one_letter_code
_entity_poly.pdbx_strand_id
1 'polypeptide(L)'
;MASIGGNDETDIAGSQTVTTGKDLIEKIGQIRKSVAAVQQQIIAPVVWIGSGTINVAQLMLDTLDVVKELAEQTASHTHSNTGAPTNAGAIRSTGTKADTLNGKYSPVIGK
;
A
#
# COMPACT_ATOMS: atom_id res chain seq x y z
N MET A 1 -27.44 -25.38 0.81
CA MET A 1 -27.04 -24.10 1.44
C MET A 1 -26.86 -24.39 2.92
N ALA A 2 -25.71 -24.04 3.50
CA ALA A 2 -25.55 -24.05 4.95
C ALA A 2 -25.80 -22.63 5.47
N SER A 3 -26.52 -22.48 6.58
CA SER A 3 -26.80 -21.20 7.21
C SER A 3 -26.70 -21.39 8.72
N ILE A 4 -25.91 -20.54 9.38
CA ILE A 4 -25.83 -20.48 10.84
C ILE A 4 -26.55 -19.20 11.28
N GLY A 5 -27.61 -19.36 12.08
CA GLY A 5 -28.38 -18.22 12.63
C GLY A 5 -27.90 -17.71 13.99
N GLY A 6 -26.92 -18.39 14.59
CA GLY A 6 -26.33 -18.06 15.87
C GLY A 6 -24.80 -17.96 15.79
N ASN A 7 -24.12 -18.36 16.86
CA ASN A 7 -22.67 -18.37 16.92
C ASN A 7 -22.10 -19.62 16.22
N ASP A 8 -20.94 -19.46 15.59
CA ASP A 8 -20.13 -20.54 15.04
C ASP A 8 -18.69 -20.40 15.57
N GLU A 9 -18.08 -21.53 15.93
CA GLU A 9 -16.71 -21.58 16.43
C GLU A 9 -16.02 -22.81 15.83
N THR A 10 -14.83 -22.60 15.28
CA THR A 10 -14.02 -23.67 14.70
C THR A 10 -12.61 -23.61 15.29
N ASP A 11 -12.21 -24.69 15.98
CA ASP A 11 -10.84 -24.90 16.42
C ASP A 11 -10.15 -25.92 15.49
N ILE A 12 -8.98 -25.54 14.99
CA ILE A 12 -8.25 -26.30 13.97
C ILE A 12 -6.81 -26.44 14.44
N ALA A 13 -6.47 -27.62 14.97
CA ALA A 13 -5.10 -27.95 15.36
C ALA A 13 -4.14 -28.13 14.18
N GLY A 14 -4.68 -28.24 12.96
CA GLY A 14 -3.94 -28.48 11.73
C GLY A 14 -4.03 -27.33 10.72
N SER A 15 -3.98 -27.67 9.44
CA SER A 15 -4.12 -26.70 8.35
C SER A 15 -5.59 -26.51 7.95
N GLN A 16 -5.96 -25.27 7.64
CA GLN A 16 -7.24 -24.92 7.04
C GLN A 16 -7.01 -24.35 5.64
N THR A 17 -7.73 -24.89 4.65
CA THR A 17 -7.77 -24.34 3.29
C THR A 17 -9.21 -24.02 2.93
N VAL A 18 -9.45 -22.79 2.47
CA VAL A 18 -10.76 -22.34 2.01
C VAL A 18 -10.68 -22.04 0.52
N THR A 19 -11.48 -22.75 -0.28
CA THR A 19 -11.57 -22.54 -1.73
C THR A 19 -12.94 -21.98 -2.09
N THR A 20 -12.96 -20.79 -2.68
CA THR A 20 -14.19 -20.13 -3.18
C THR A 20 -14.09 -20.03 -4.70
N GLY A 21 -15.09 -20.54 -5.42
CA GLY A 21 -15.08 -20.54 -6.90
C GLY A 21 -15.44 -19.20 -7.55
N LYS A 22 -15.91 -18.23 -6.76
CA LYS A 22 -16.29 -16.88 -7.17
C LYS A 22 -15.89 -15.90 -6.04
N ASP A 23 -16.72 -14.91 -5.76
CA ASP A 23 -16.45 -13.88 -4.75
C ASP A 23 -16.58 -14.43 -3.33
N LEU A 24 -15.64 -14.02 -2.46
CA LEU A 24 -15.72 -14.17 -1.01
C LEU A 24 -15.99 -12.79 -0.40
N ILE A 25 -17.14 -12.60 0.25
CA ILE A 25 -17.53 -11.34 0.89
C ILE A 25 -17.61 -11.55 2.40
N GLU A 26 -16.71 -10.94 3.15
CA GLU A 26 -16.73 -10.92 4.61
C GLU A 26 -17.42 -9.64 5.11
N LYS A 27 -18.57 -9.77 5.79
CA LYS A 27 -19.25 -8.65 6.47
C LYS A 27 -19.08 -8.82 7.98
N ILE A 28 -18.26 -7.97 8.59
CA ILE A 28 -17.87 -8.09 10.00
C ILE A 28 -18.40 -6.86 10.75
N GLY A 29 -19.30 -7.10 11.72
CA GLY A 29 -19.97 -6.02 12.45
C GLY A 29 -19.11 -5.35 13.53
N GLN A 30 -18.04 -6.01 13.98
CA GLN A 30 -17.10 -5.47 14.96
C GLN A 30 -15.67 -5.52 14.42
N ILE A 31 -14.87 -6.50 14.81
CA ILE A 31 -13.43 -6.54 14.52
C ILE A 31 -13.10 -7.80 13.72
N ARG A 32 -12.31 -7.63 12.67
CA ARG A 32 -11.53 -8.72 12.07
C ARG A 32 -10.16 -8.73 12.73
N LYS A 33 -9.82 -9.80 13.45
CA LYS A 33 -8.48 -10.00 14.02
C LYS A 33 -7.79 -11.14 13.30
N SER A 34 -6.74 -10.82 12.55
CA SER A 34 -5.86 -11.79 11.88
C SER A 34 -4.47 -11.70 12.51
N VAL A 35 -3.99 -12.81 13.09
CA VAL A 35 -2.69 -12.87 13.77
C VAL A 35 -1.91 -14.04 13.21
N ALA A 36 -0.78 -13.75 12.58
CA ALA A 36 0.15 -14.75 12.10
C ALA A 36 1.45 -14.69 12.90
N ALA A 37 1.98 -15.85 13.31
CA ALA A 37 3.24 -15.91 14.07
C ALA A 37 4.47 -15.63 13.20
N VAL A 38 4.41 -15.95 11.90
CA VAL A 38 5.54 -15.83 10.98
C VAL A 38 5.28 -14.78 9.90
N GLN A 39 4.21 -14.94 9.12
CA GLN A 39 3.91 -14.05 8.01
C GLN A 39 2.41 -14.05 7.68
N GLN A 40 1.88 -12.87 7.35
CA GLN A 40 0.58 -12.73 6.72
C GLN A 40 0.76 -12.26 5.28
N GLN A 41 0.12 -12.94 4.34
CA GLN A 41 0.17 -12.61 2.92
C GLN A 41 -1.21 -12.20 2.42
N ILE A 42 -1.28 -11.09 1.68
CA ILE A 42 -2.45 -10.65 0.94
C ILE A 42 -1.98 -10.50 -0.51
N ILE A 43 -2.33 -11.45 -1.36
CA ILE A 43 -1.83 -11.54 -2.74
C ILE A 43 -3.02 -11.39 -3.67
N ALA A 44 -3.00 -10.33 -4.47
CA ALA A 44 -3.98 -10.07 -5.50
C ALA A 44 -3.30 -9.29 -6.65
N PRO A 45 -3.84 -9.33 -7.88
CA PRO A 45 -3.39 -8.45 -8.95
C PRO A 45 -3.48 -6.97 -8.56
N VAL A 46 -4.51 -6.60 -7.79
CA VAL A 46 -4.75 -5.25 -7.26
C VAL A 46 -5.19 -5.36 -5.81
N VAL A 47 -4.56 -4.60 -4.93
CA VAL A 47 -4.83 -4.57 -3.49
C VAL A 47 -5.53 -3.27 -3.11
N TRP A 48 -6.62 -3.40 -2.35
CA TRP A 48 -7.35 -2.29 -1.74
C TRP A 48 -7.46 -2.51 -0.23
N ILE A 49 -6.96 -1.56 0.56
CA ILE A 49 -7.01 -1.61 2.03
C ILE A 49 -7.53 -0.26 2.51
N GLY A 50 -8.79 -0.20 2.96
CA GLY A 50 -9.35 1.04 3.49
C GLY A 50 -10.88 1.06 3.45
N SER A 51 -11.45 2.20 3.07
CA SER A 51 -12.90 2.40 2.98
C SER A 51 -13.41 2.22 1.54
N GLY A 52 -14.69 2.44 1.29
CA GLY A 52 -15.23 2.42 -0.08
C GLY A 52 -14.69 3.52 -1.00
N THR A 53 -14.02 4.53 -0.46
CA THR A 53 -13.49 5.67 -1.24
C THR A 53 -12.00 5.93 -1.00
N ILE A 54 -11.40 5.33 0.03
CA ILE A 54 -10.00 5.55 0.39
C ILE A 54 -9.28 4.21 0.38
N ASN A 55 -8.26 4.08 -0.47
CA ASN A 55 -7.26 3.04 -0.37
C ASN A 55 -6.03 3.58 0.37
N VAL A 56 -5.79 3.11 1.58
CA VAL A 56 -4.62 3.50 2.39
C VAL A 56 -3.30 3.09 1.70
N ALA A 57 -3.30 2.06 0.84
CA ALA A 57 -2.11 1.71 0.08
C ALA A 57 -1.71 2.82 -0.92
N GLN A 58 -2.67 3.61 -1.42
CA GLN A 58 -2.41 4.73 -2.34
C GLN A 58 -1.55 5.82 -1.69
N LEU A 59 -1.66 6.00 -0.37
CA LEU A 59 -0.83 6.95 0.39
C LEU A 59 0.68 6.70 0.17
N MET A 60 1.10 5.46 -0.08
CA MET A 60 2.50 5.14 -0.36
C MET A 60 2.97 5.77 -1.68
N LEU A 61 2.12 5.78 -2.71
CA LEU A 61 2.42 6.40 -4.00
C LEU A 61 2.38 7.92 -3.89
N ASP A 62 1.37 8.46 -3.21
CA ASP A 62 1.25 9.90 -2.98
C ASP A 62 2.48 10.44 -2.22
N THR A 63 3.00 9.65 -1.27
CA THR A 63 4.24 9.97 -0.56
C THR A 63 5.46 9.97 -1.49
N LEU A 64 5.54 9.06 -2.46
CA LEU A 64 6.62 9.06 -3.47
C LEU A 64 6.55 10.31 -4.35
N ASP A 65 5.35 10.77 -4.70
CA ASP A 65 5.16 11.98 -5.49
C ASP A 65 5.58 13.24 -4.70
N VAL A 66 5.21 13.34 -3.42
CA VAL A 66 5.68 14.42 -2.54
C VAL A 66 7.20 14.40 -2.39
N VAL A 67 7.82 13.22 -2.26
CA VAL A 67 9.29 13.10 -2.18
C VAL A 67 9.96 13.57 -3.47
N LYS A 68 9.38 13.26 -4.63
CA LYS A 68 9.87 13.74 -5.94
C LYS A 68 9.77 15.26 -6.04
N GLU A 69 8.64 15.83 -5.66
CA GLU A 69 8.44 17.29 -5.65
C GLU A 69 9.45 17.97 -4.73
N LEU A 70 9.62 17.47 -3.51
CA LEU A 70 10.58 17.99 -2.54
C LEU A 70 12.01 17.94 -3.08
N ALA A 71 12.40 16.84 -3.74
CA ALA A 71 13.72 16.72 -4.35
C ALA A 71 13.93 17.79 -5.45
N GLU A 72 12.94 18.05 -6.29
CA GLU A 72 13.06 19.07 -7.34
C GLU A 72 13.12 20.49 -6.75
N GLN A 73 12.28 20.79 -5.76
CA GLN A 73 12.32 22.07 -5.04
C GLN A 73 13.67 22.28 -4.36
N THR A 74 14.22 21.24 -3.73
CA THR A 74 15.53 21.30 -3.06
C THR A 74 16.67 21.46 -4.06
N ALA A 75 16.62 20.78 -5.22
CA ALA A 75 17.63 20.91 -6.25
C ALA A 75 17.63 22.30 -6.93
N SER A 76 16.46 22.96 -6.93
CA SER A 76 16.24 24.27 -7.53
C SER A 76 16.33 25.43 -6.54
N HIS A 77 16.49 25.14 -5.25
CA HIS A 77 16.74 26.13 -4.22
C HIS A 77 18.02 26.91 -4.55
N THR A 78 18.04 28.21 -4.29
CA THR A 78 19.20 29.07 -4.59
C THR A 78 19.30 30.20 -3.57
N HIS A 79 20.51 30.65 -3.28
CA HIS A 79 20.75 31.91 -2.57
C HIS A 79 21.34 32.96 -3.54
N SER A 80 21.13 34.25 -3.23
CA SER A 80 21.63 35.35 -4.07
C SER A 80 23.16 35.40 -4.17
N ASN A 81 23.87 34.88 -3.17
CA ASN A 81 25.33 34.96 -3.05
C ASN A 81 26.06 33.65 -3.40
N THR A 82 25.39 32.50 -3.41
CA THR A 82 26.02 31.19 -3.69
C THR A 82 25.42 30.45 -4.87
N GLY A 83 24.25 30.88 -5.36
CA GLY A 83 23.52 30.13 -6.37
C GLY A 83 22.87 28.85 -5.83
N ALA A 84 22.58 27.91 -6.73
CA ALA A 84 21.98 26.62 -6.43
C ALA A 84 22.99 25.63 -5.81
N PRO A 85 22.52 24.55 -5.14
CA PRO A 85 23.39 23.52 -4.59
C PRO A 85 24.33 22.91 -5.64
N THR A 86 25.60 22.74 -5.28
CA THR A 86 26.62 22.11 -6.14
C THR A 86 26.31 20.64 -6.45
N ASN A 87 25.45 20.01 -5.66
CA ASN A 87 24.98 18.64 -5.82
C ASN A 87 23.55 18.53 -6.38
N ALA A 88 22.99 19.60 -6.97
CA ALA A 88 21.60 19.62 -7.46
C ALA A 88 21.24 18.43 -8.37
N GLY A 89 22.16 17.98 -9.24
CA GLY A 89 21.93 16.80 -10.09
C GLY A 89 21.74 15.50 -9.29
N ALA A 90 22.48 15.32 -8.19
CA ALA A 90 22.32 14.18 -7.30
C ALA A 90 20.98 14.25 -6.54
N ILE A 91 20.56 15.46 -6.15
CA ILE A 91 19.26 15.68 -5.50
C ILE A 91 18.12 15.31 -6.48
N ARG A 92 18.14 15.81 -7.72
CA ARG A 92 17.14 15.42 -8.75
C ARG A 92 17.09 13.92 -8.99
N SER A 93 18.25 13.27 -8.98
CA SER A 93 18.34 11.81 -9.14
C SER A 93 17.59 11.05 -8.03
N THR A 94 17.44 11.62 -6.83
CA THR A 94 16.57 11.07 -5.78
C THR A 94 15.09 11.14 -6.17
N GLY A 95 14.64 12.26 -6.77
CA GLY A 95 13.29 12.38 -7.31
C GLY A 95 13.01 11.38 -8.43
N THR A 96 13.98 11.14 -9.33
CA THR A 96 13.86 10.10 -10.37
C THR A 96 13.73 8.69 -9.78
N LYS A 97 14.42 8.39 -8.67
CA LYS A 97 14.25 7.12 -7.96
C LYS A 97 12.85 6.97 -7.40
N ALA A 98 12.29 8.02 -6.79
CA ALA A 98 10.91 8.00 -6.29
C ALA A 98 9.90 7.74 -7.42
N ASP A 99 10.09 8.39 -8.58
CA ASP A 99 9.28 8.18 -9.78
C ASP A 99 9.34 6.72 -10.28
N THR A 100 10.54 6.13 -10.28
CA THR A 100 10.74 4.72 -10.67
C THR A 100 10.02 3.77 -9.72
N LEU A 101 10.07 4.03 -8.40
CA LEU A 101 9.35 3.23 -7.41
C LEU A 101 7.84 3.37 -7.58
N ASN A 102 7.35 4.58 -7.88
CA ASN A 102 5.93 4.82 -8.14
C ASN A 102 5.45 3.93 -9.31
N GLY A 103 6.16 3.98 -10.45
CA GLY A 103 5.85 3.15 -11.60
C GLY A 103 5.88 1.64 -11.30
N LYS A 104 6.82 1.19 -10.45
CA LYS A 104 6.93 -0.22 -10.04
C LYS A 104 5.74 -0.70 -9.21
N TYR A 105 5.24 0.11 -8.28
CA TYR A 105 4.21 -0.31 -7.31
C TYR A 105 2.78 0.08 -7.70
N SER A 106 2.62 1.09 -8.56
CA SER A 106 1.30 1.55 -9.01
C SER A 106 0.39 0.46 -9.62
N PRO A 107 0.88 -0.57 -10.32
CA PRO A 107 0.00 -1.58 -10.93
C PRO A 107 -0.72 -2.48 -9.91
N VAL A 108 -0.20 -2.60 -8.69
CA VAL A 108 -0.74 -3.50 -7.66
C VAL A 108 -1.57 -2.78 -6.58
N ILE A 109 -1.70 -1.45 -6.66
CA ILE A 109 -2.48 -0.63 -5.74
C ILE A 109 -3.75 -0.19 -6.45
N GLY A 110 -4.91 -0.50 -5.87
CA GLY A 110 -6.19 -0.04 -6.41
C GLY A 110 -6.33 1.47 -6.30
N LYS A 111 -6.69 2.13 -7.39
CA LYS A 111 -6.93 3.58 -7.45
C LYS A 111 -8.42 3.87 -7.39
#